data_AF-A0A917J4D4-F1
#
_entry.id   AF-A0A917J4D4-F1
#
_cell.length_a   1.000
_cell.length_b   1.000
_cell.length_c   1.000
_cell.angle_alpha   90.00
_cell.angle_beta   90.00
_cell.angle_gamma   90.00
#
_symmetry.space_group_name_H-M   'P 1'
#
loop_
_entity.id
_entity.type
_entity.pdbx_description
1 polymer ?
#
loop_
_entity_poly.entity_id
_entity_poly.type
_entity_poly.pdbx_seq_one_letter_code
_entity_poly.pdbx_strand_id
1 'polypeptide(L)'
;MLYAQKFNTPDELNQLRRYQDSLKKLGYQMINNENDVERKNANYTFIRTLVSALKVSNSYAYNFDSLKTLSILRSPDNKFRIFSWFVMNEDGSYRFYGTLQMNTGNKLQLYPLEDYSAFLKNPEDSVTDNRKWYGAEYYKIIPVTGSNPYYVLLGWKGHTVKSTKKVIDVLSFKGGKPQFGMPVFAGNKKICNRVIFEYNRQASMLLRFVPELNLIVFDHLSPPDDKLKTQPETYGPDLTYDGYKLLNGKWQYKDNLDMRNVPNPTDADIADPKIQAVKDRKSVPRRN
;
A
#
# COMPACT_ATOMS: atom_id res chain seq x y z
N MET A 1 -2.75 -26.56 0.57
CA MET A 1 -2.42 -26.64 2.01
C MET A 1 -1.88 -25.28 2.44
N LEU A 2 -2.51 -24.60 3.40
CA LEU A 2 -1.92 -23.43 4.05
C LEU A 2 -0.87 -23.95 5.05
N TYR A 3 0.40 -23.58 4.87
CA TYR A 3 1.46 -23.90 5.82
C TYR A 3 1.37 -22.93 7.01
N ALA A 4 0.93 -23.43 8.16
CA ALA A 4 0.96 -22.67 9.41
C ALA A 4 2.38 -22.76 10.00
N GLN A 5 3.18 -21.70 9.86
CA GLN A 5 4.47 -21.58 10.53
C GLN A 5 4.24 -21.31 12.02
N LYS A 6 4.90 -22.08 12.90
CA LYS A 6 4.91 -21.88 14.35
C LYS A 6 6.37 -21.76 14.79
N PHE A 7 6.67 -20.82 15.68
CA PHE A 7 8.02 -20.73 16.26
C PHE A 7 8.34 -22.04 16.99
N ASN A 8 9.47 -22.64 16.64
CA ASN A 8 9.83 -23.96 17.16
C ASN A 8 10.69 -23.84 18.42
N THR A 9 11.34 -22.68 18.64
CA THR A 9 12.17 -22.43 19.84
C THR A 9 12.03 -20.99 20.35
N PRO A 10 12.17 -20.75 21.68
CA PRO A 10 12.28 -19.40 22.24
C PRO A 10 13.45 -18.58 21.66
N ASP A 11 14.50 -19.25 21.19
CA ASP A 11 15.69 -18.61 20.62
C ASP A 11 15.41 -17.92 19.29
N GLU A 12 14.61 -18.53 18.40
CA GLU A 12 14.17 -17.92 17.13
C GLU A 12 13.46 -16.58 17.38
N LEU A 13 12.54 -16.58 18.36
CA LEU A 13 11.78 -15.39 18.73
C LEU A 13 12.67 -14.31 19.34
N ASN A 14 13.60 -14.68 20.22
CA ASN A 14 14.57 -13.76 20.81
C ASN A 14 15.52 -13.17 19.76
N GLN A 15 15.95 -13.97 18.79
CA GLN A 15 16.76 -13.49 17.67
C GLN A 15 15.99 -12.46 16.82
N LEU A 16 14.74 -12.73 16.49
CA LEU A 16 13.88 -11.80 15.74
C LEU A 16 13.61 -10.50 16.50
N ARG A 17 13.44 -10.56 17.82
CA ARG A 17 13.32 -9.36 18.67
C ARG A 17 14.57 -8.48 18.59
N ARG A 18 15.77 -9.07 18.71
CA ARG A 18 17.04 -8.33 18.57
C ARG A 18 17.20 -7.69 17.18
N TYR A 19 16.80 -8.40 16.13
CA TYR A 19 16.78 -7.83 14.79
C TYR A 19 15.78 -6.67 14.68
N GLN A 20 14.57 -6.81 15.22
CA GLN A 20 13.57 -5.74 15.23
C GLN A 20 14.10 -4.48 15.93
N ASP A 21 14.77 -4.61 17.07
CA ASP A 21 15.34 -3.47 17.80
C ASP A 21 16.42 -2.76 16.98
N SER A 22 17.28 -3.54 16.31
CA SER A 22 18.30 -3.01 15.40
C SER A 22 17.67 -2.30 14.20
N LEU A 23 16.64 -2.91 13.60
CA LEU A 23 15.89 -2.34 12.49
C LEU A 23 15.19 -1.05 12.89
N LYS A 24 14.61 -0.99 14.10
CA LYS A 24 13.96 0.22 14.61
C LYS A 24 14.95 1.38 14.73
N LYS A 25 16.15 1.12 15.27
CA LYS A 25 17.22 2.12 15.37
C LYS A 25 17.67 2.61 13.99
N LEU A 26 17.93 1.68 13.07
CA LEU A 26 18.34 2.00 11.71
C LEU A 26 17.25 2.76 10.94
N GLY A 27 15.99 2.35 11.06
CA GLY A 27 14.84 3.02 10.46
C GLY A 27 14.68 4.46 10.96
N TYR A 28 14.91 4.71 12.26
CA TYR A 28 14.91 6.07 12.80
C TYR A 28 16.00 6.93 12.16
N GLN A 29 17.22 6.40 11.98
CA GLN A 29 18.32 7.10 11.31
C GLN A 29 18.02 7.36 9.83
N MET A 30 17.40 6.40 9.12
CA MET A 30 17.02 6.55 7.71
C MET A 30 16.04 7.69 7.46
N ILE A 31 15.16 7.97 8.42
CA ILE A 31 14.12 9.00 8.27
C ILE A 31 14.60 10.37 8.78
N ASN A 32 15.28 10.40 9.93
CA ASN A 32 15.50 11.64 10.68
C ASN A 32 16.93 12.20 10.58
N ASN A 33 17.89 11.46 10.01
CA ASN A 33 19.24 12.00 9.87
C ASN A 33 19.28 13.10 8.81
N GLU A 34 19.86 14.26 9.16
CA GLU A 34 19.97 15.42 8.27
C GLU A 34 20.88 15.13 7.07
N ASN A 35 21.92 14.32 7.27
CA ASN A 35 22.88 13.95 6.23
C ASN A 35 22.34 12.81 5.35
N ASP A 36 22.21 13.07 4.05
CA ASP A 36 21.72 12.11 3.06
C ASP A 36 22.59 10.85 2.92
N VAL A 37 23.91 11.00 3.01
CA VAL A 37 24.86 9.87 2.99
C VAL A 37 24.61 8.97 4.19
N GLU A 38 24.38 9.54 5.37
CA GLU A 38 24.07 8.76 6.57
C GLU A 38 22.71 8.07 6.50
N ARG A 39 21.68 8.71 5.93
CA ARG A 39 20.39 8.04 5.64
C ARG A 39 20.57 6.84 4.71
N LYS A 40 21.36 6.99 3.65
CA LYS A 40 21.67 5.92 2.69
C LYS A 40 22.48 4.78 3.33
N ASN A 41 23.50 5.10 4.12
CA ASN A 41 24.29 4.10 4.85
C ASN A 41 23.45 3.33 5.87
N ALA A 42 22.58 4.02 6.60
CA ALA A 42 21.59 3.40 7.49
C ALA A 42 20.67 2.46 6.71
N ASN A 43 20.18 2.87 5.53
CA ASN A 43 19.34 2.03 4.67
C ASN A 43 20.07 0.79 4.13
N TYR A 44 21.33 0.89 3.73
CA TYR A 44 22.11 -0.28 3.30
C TYR A 44 22.30 -1.29 4.44
N THR A 45 22.57 -0.79 5.65
CA THR A 45 22.66 -1.62 6.85
C THR A 45 21.30 -2.21 7.24
N PHE A 46 20.24 -1.42 7.10
CA PHE A 46 18.86 -1.83 7.32
C PHE A 46 18.47 -3.01 6.43
N ILE A 47 18.72 -2.91 5.12
CA ILE A 47 18.44 -3.99 4.15
C ILE A 47 19.14 -5.29 4.55
N ARG A 48 20.44 -5.23 4.85
CA ARG A 48 21.22 -6.41 5.28
C ARG A 48 20.67 -7.03 6.57
N THR A 49 20.28 -6.18 7.51
CA THR A 49 19.70 -6.59 8.80
C THR A 49 18.33 -7.22 8.59
N LEU A 50 17.47 -6.64 7.75
CA LEU A 50 16.14 -7.14 7.44
C LEU A 50 16.24 -8.50 6.75
N VAL A 51 17.09 -8.63 5.73
CA VAL A 51 17.32 -9.92 5.06
C VAL A 51 17.80 -10.98 6.05
N SER A 52 18.66 -10.63 7.00
CA SER A 52 19.10 -11.56 8.05
C SER A 52 17.95 -11.97 8.98
N ALA A 53 17.09 -11.03 9.37
CA ALA A 53 15.89 -11.31 10.15
C ALA A 53 14.91 -12.23 9.40
N LEU A 54 14.70 -11.98 8.11
CA LEU A 54 13.80 -12.78 7.29
C LEU A 54 14.33 -14.20 7.02
N LYS A 55 15.64 -14.43 7.17
CA LYS A 55 16.25 -15.77 7.11
C LYS A 55 16.04 -16.62 8.36
N VAL A 56 15.65 -16.02 9.49
CA VAL A 56 15.31 -16.80 10.69
C VAL A 56 14.12 -17.69 10.38
N SER A 57 14.19 -18.95 10.80
CA SER A 57 13.09 -19.90 10.69
C SER A 57 11.80 -19.29 11.25
N ASN A 58 10.68 -19.56 10.57
CA ASN A 58 9.37 -19.04 10.95
C ASN A 58 9.24 -17.50 10.96
N SER A 59 10.20 -16.75 10.39
CA SER A 59 10.14 -15.27 10.36
C SER A 59 8.87 -14.74 9.73
N TYR A 60 8.26 -15.48 8.79
CA TYR A 60 6.99 -15.10 8.19
C TYR A 60 5.88 -14.96 9.23
N ALA A 61 5.88 -15.70 10.33
CA ALA A 61 4.90 -15.57 11.42
C ALA A 61 5.13 -14.32 12.30
N TYR A 62 6.33 -13.74 12.29
CA TYR A 62 6.68 -12.58 13.11
C TYR A 62 6.20 -11.26 12.49
N ASN A 63 5.40 -10.47 13.21
CA ASN A 63 4.74 -9.29 12.62
C ASN A 63 5.60 -8.03 12.51
N PHE A 64 6.72 -7.95 13.23
CA PHE A 64 7.53 -6.71 13.33
C PHE A 64 6.73 -5.48 13.82
N ASP A 65 5.82 -5.66 14.78
CA ASP A 65 4.82 -4.65 15.16
C ASP A 65 5.40 -3.29 15.56
N SER A 66 6.62 -3.24 16.10
CA SER A 66 7.28 -1.99 16.51
C SER A 66 8.03 -1.27 15.38
N LEU A 67 8.18 -1.92 14.22
CA LEU A 67 8.92 -1.39 13.08
C LEU A 67 8.01 -0.52 12.20
N LYS A 68 7.75 0.70 12.69
CA LYS A 68 6.80 1.65 12.05
C LYS A 68 7.38 2.44 10.88
N THR A 69 8.67 2.28 10.59
CA THR A 69 9.40 3.05 9.56
C THR A 69 9.20 2.49 8.15
N LEU A 70 8.41 1.43 8.00
CA LEU A 70 8.01 0.88 6.72
C LEU A 70 6.62 0.27 6.81
N SER A 71 6.01 0.09 5.66
CA SER A 71 4.81 -0.71 5.54
C SER A 71 5.12 -2.21 5.43
N ILE A 72 4.38 -3.00 6.20
CA ILE A 72 4.42 -4.47 6.20
C ILE A 72 2.98 -4.96 6.03
N LEU A 73 2.65 -5.49 4.86
CA LEU A 73 1.31 -5.98 4.57
C LEU A 73 1.33 -7.47 4.26
N ARG A 74 0.53 -8.26 4.99
CA ARG A 74 0.23 -9.65 4.65
C ARG A 74 -0.90 -9.70 3.63
N SER A 75 -0.79 -10.58 2.64
CA SER A 75 -1.90 -10.85 1.74
C SER A 75 -3.08 -11.46 2.54
N PRO A 76 -4.35 -11.13 2.23
CA PRO A 76 -5.49 -11.65 3.00
C PRO A 76 -5.61 -13.18 2.97
N ASP A 77 -5.06 -13.83 1.94
CA ASP A 77 -4.98 -15.30 1.82
C ASP A 77 -3.68 -15.89 2.41
N ASN A 78 -2.88 -15.05 3.07
CA ASN A 78 -1.64 -15.40 3.76
C ASN A 78 -0.58 -16.12 2.91
N LYS A 79 -0.59 -15.90 1.60
CA LYS A 79 0.38 -16.48 0.65
C LYS A 79 1.70 -15.72 0.61
N PHE A 80 1.69 -14.42 0.88
CA PHE A 80 2.89 -13.60 0.92
C PHE A 80 2.68 -12.40 1.83
N ARG A 81 3.78 -11.71 2.12
CA ARG A 81 3.75 -10.35 2.65
C ARG A 81 4.72 -9.47 1.89
N ILE A 82 4.35 -8.20 1.76
CA ILE A 82 5.16 -7.17 1.12
C ILE A 82 5.69 -6.22 2.19
N PHE A 83 6.98 -5.95 2.11
CA PHE A 83 7.65 -4.88 2.83
C PHE A 83 7.92 -3.78 1.81
N SER A 84 7.55 -2.54 2.12
CA SER A 84 7.81 -1.39 1.24
C SER A 84 8.08 -0.13 2.05
N TRP A 85 9.11 0.61 1.67
CA TRP A 85 9.51 1.86 2.31
C TRP A 85 10.26 2.76 1.32
N PHE A 86 10.70 3.91 1.78
CA PHE A 86 11.43 4.88 0.98
C PHE A 86 12.57 5.52 1.77
N VAL A 87 13.49 6.13 1.03
CA VAL A 87 14.47 7.09 1.54
C VAL A 87 14.31 8.37 0.71
N MET A 88 14.22 9.52 1.39
CA MET A 88 14.21 10.83 0.74
C MET A 88 15.64 11.24 0.40
N ASN A 89 15.85 11.67 -0.84
CA ASN A 89 17.10 12.25 -1.31
C ASN A 89 17.18 13.73 -0.91
N GLU A 90 18.37 14.30 -0.96
CA GLU A 90 18.62 15.71 -0.62
C GLU A 90 17.82 16.70 -1.48
N ASP A 91 17.57 16.37 -2.74
CA ASP A 91 16.75 17.18 -3.66
C ASP A 91 15.23 17.08 -3.40
N GLY A 92 14.82 16.34 -2.36
CA GLY A 92 13.43 16.10 -1.99
C GLY A 92 12.72 15.06 -2.87
N SER A 93 13.43 14.40 -3.77
CA SER A 93 12.95 13.20 -4.46
C SER A 93 13.02 11.96 -3.55
N TYR A 94 12.47 10.84 -4.01
CA TYR A 94 12.33 9.63 -3.22
C TYR A 94 12.90 8.45 -3.98
N ARG A 95 13.54 7.54 -3.25
CA ARG A 95 13.87 6.19 -3.74
C ARG A 95 13.13 5.15 -2.91
N PHE A 96 12.40 4.27 -3.59
CA PHE A 96 11.64 3.22 -2.94
C PHE A 96 12.44 1.92 -2.86
N TYR A 97 12.10 1.14 -1.84
CA TYR A 97 12.68 -0.16 -1.58
C TYR A 97 11.58 -1.11 -1.14
N GLY A 98 11.74 -2.39 -1.44
CA GLY A 98 10.82 -3.38 -0.94
C GLY A 98 11.31 -4.80 -1.11
N THR A 99 10.56 -5.72 -0.53
CA THR A 99 10.75 -7.15 -0.75
C THR A 99 9.43 -7.88 -0.55
N LEU A 100 9.20 -8.92 -1.34
CA LEU A 100 8.14 -9.89 -1.10
C LEU A 100 8.74 -11.09 -0.38
N GLN A 101 8.11 -11.50 0.71
CA GLN A 101 8.37 -12.80 1.34
C GLN A 101 7.18 -13.73 1.12
N MET A 102 7.44 -14.87 0.47
CA MET A 102 6.43 -15.89 0.24
C MET A 102 6.26 -16.76 1.49
N ASN A 103 5.03 -17.22 1.73
CA ASN A 103 4.72 -18.19 2.76
C ASN A 103 4.87 -19.62 2.23
N THR A 104 6.11 -20.08 2.11
CA THR A 104 6.47 -21.40 1.57
C THR A 104 6.83 -22.41 2.67
N GLY A 105 6.33 -22.21 3.88
CA GLY A 105 6.71 -23.00 5.05
C GLY A 105 8.19 -22.81 5.40
N ASN A 106 8.99 -23.88 5.33
CA ASN A 106 10.37 -23.86 5.83
C ASN A 106 11.40 -23.33 4.83
N LYS A 107 11.07 -23.25 3.53
CA LYS A 107 12.00 -22.70 2.54
C LYS A 107 11.82 -21.19 2.45
N LEU A 108 12.87 -20.43 2.72
CA LEU A 108 12.86 -18.99 2.48
C LEU A 108 12.76 -18.70 0.98
N GLN A 109 11.75 -17.94 0.58
CA GLN A 109 11.60 -17.41 -0.77
C GLN A 109 11.33 -15.91 -0.70
N LEU A 110 12.32 -15.13 -1.17
CA LEU A 110 12.30 -13.68 -1.19
C LEU A 110 12.41 -13.17 -2.63
N TYR A 111 11.66 -12.12 -2.94
CA TYR A 111 11.83 -11.34 -4.17
C TYR A 111 12.15 -9.89 -3.81
N PRO A 112 13.40 -9.44 -3.96
CA PRO A 112 13.73 -8.03 -3.76
C PRO A 112 13.03 -7.19 -4.82
N LEU A 113 12.45 -6.07 -4.40
CA LEU A 113 11.80 -5.10 -5.26
C LEU A 113 12.75 -3.93 -5.53
N GLU A 114 13.14 -3.76 -6.78
CA GLU A 114 14.07 -2.71 -7.21
C GLU A 114 13.29 -1.58 -7.89
N ASP A 115 13.33 -0.40 -7.27
CA ASP A 115 12.70 0.79 -7.83
C ASP A 115 13.38 1.19 -9.14
N TYR A 116 12.63 1.05 -10.23
CA TYR A 116 13.03 1.35 -11.59
C TYR A 116 12.20 2.51 -12.18
N SER A 117 11.46 3.23 -11.34
CA SER A 117 10.51 4.26 -11.80
C SER A 117 11.14 5.37 -12.62
N ALA A 118 12.35 5.81 -12.28
CA ALA A 118 13.07 6.84 -13.04
C ALA A 118 13.36 6.44 -14.50
N PHE A 119 13.35 5.14 -14.81
CA PHE A 119 13.65 4.61 -16.15
C PHE A 119 12.40 4.11 -16.90
N LEU A 120 11.23 4.13 -16.28
CA LEU A 120 9.97 3.73 -16.90
C LEU A 120 9.34 4.93 -17.62
N LYS A 121 9.37 4.92 -18.96
CA LYS A 121 8.78 5.98 -19.80
C LYS A 121 7.26 6.05 -19.66
N ASN A 122 6.59 4.91 -19.73
CA ASN A 122 5.12 4.79 -19.68
C ASN A 122 4.71 3.80 -18.58
N PRO A 123 4.82 4.16 -17.29
CA PRO A 123 4.58 3.23 -16.18
C PRO A 123 3.12 2.76 -16.09
N GLU A 124 2.16 3.52 -16.63
CA GLU A 124 0.73 3.15 -16.64
C GLU A 124 0.40 2.03 -17.62
N ASP A 125 1.24 1.80 -18.64
CA ASP A 125 1.02 0.83 -19.72
C ASP A 125 2.05 -0.31 -19.72
N SER A 126 2.84 -0.42 -18.64
CA SER A 126 3.97 -1.36 -18.56
C SER A 126 3.68 -2.52 -17.62
N VAL A 127 3.91 -3.73 -18.12
CA VAL A 127 4.08 -4.94 -17.30
C VAL A 127 5.53 -5.03 -16.86
N THR A 128 5.78 -5.18 -15.56
CA THR A 128 7.15 -5.26 -15.01
C THR A 128 7.32 -6.43 -14.05
N ASP A 129 8.56 -6.78 -13.71
CA ASP A 129 8.88 -7.77 -12.69
C ASP A 129 9.39 -7.09 -11.40
N ASN A 130 9.87 -7.89 -10.45
CA ASN A 130 10.45 -7.35 -9.21
C ASN A 130 11.74 -6.53 -9.41
N ARG A 131 12.43 -6.68 -10.53
CA ARG A 131 13.67 -5.94 -10.85
C ARG A 131 13.39 -4.62 -11.56
N LYS A 132 12.18 -4.47 -12.12
CA LYS A 132 11.66 -3.25 -12.74
C LYS A 132 10.43 -2.72 -12.02
N TRP A 133 10.44 -2.80 -10.69
CA TRP A 133 9.29 -2.41 -9.86
C TRP A 133 9.09 -0.89 -9.91
N TYR A 134 7.84 -0.43 -9.97
CA TYR A 134 7.53 1.00 -10.06
C TYR A 134 7.77 1.75 -8.73
N GLY A 135 7.79 1.05 -7.59
CA GLY A 135 8.10 1.69 -6.32
C GLY A 135 6.94 2.48 -5.73
N ALA A 136 6.36 1.97 -4.65
CA ALA A 136 5.42 2.69 -3.80
C ALA A 136 5.46 2.09 -2.39
N GLU A 137 5.09 2.88 -1.39
CA GLU A 137 4.78 2.36 -0.06
C GLU A 137 3.30 1.96 -0.03
N TYR A 138 3.04 0.65 0.02
CA TYR A 138 1.68 0.12 -0.07
C TYR A 138 0.99 0.13 1.29
N TYR A 139 -0.31 0.43 1.33
CA TYR A 139 -1.10 0.40 2.58
C TYR A 139 -2.34 -0.51 2.51
N LYS A 140 -2.66 -1.07 1.32
CA LYS A 140 -3.76 -2.03 1.17
C LYS A 140 -3.43 -3.08 0.12
N ILE A 141 -3.81 -4.33 0.40
CA ILE A 141 -3.83 -5.45 -0.55
C ILE A 141 -5.29 -5.89 -0.73
N ILE A 142 -5.73 -6.05 -1.97
CA ILE A 142 -7.07 -6.50 -2.34
C ILE A 142 -6.93 -7.74 -3.24
N PRO A 143 -7.25 -8.95 -2.77
CA PRO A 143 -7.15 -10.16 -3.57
C PRO A 143 -8.32 -10.23 -4.56
N VAL A 144 -8.02 -10.58 -5.80
CA VAL A 144 -9.01 -10.93 -6.81
C VAL A 144 -8.77 -12.38 -7.23
N THR A 145 -9.78 -13.21 -6.99
CA THR A 145 -9.77 -14.63 -7.33
C THR A 145 -10.37 -14.86 -8.72
N GLY A 146 -10.05 -16.00 -9.34
CA GLY A 146 -10.52 -16.36 -10.67
C GLY A 146 -9.49 -17.24 -11.38
N SER A 147 -9.66 -17.41 -12.70
CA SER A 147 -8.72 -18.20 -13.52
C SER A 147 -7.31 -17.59 -13.55
N ASN A 148 -7.22 -16.25 -13.52
CA ASN A 148 -5.97 -15.50 -13.42
C ASN A 148 -6.00 -14.65 -12.16
N PRO A 149 -5.66 -15.22 -10.98
CA PRO A 149 -5.73 -14.50 -9.72
C PRO A 149 -4.65 -13.42 -9.64
N TYR A 150 -4.98 -12.29 -9.03
CA TYR A 150 -4.09 -11.16 -8.82
C TYR A 150 -4.42 -10.41 -7.54
N TYR A 151 -3.59 -9.44 -7.18
CA TYR A 151 -3.74 -8.59 -6.00
C TYR A 151 -3.61 -7.14 -6.44
N VAL A 152 -4.62 -6.32 -6.13
CA VAL A 152 -4.47 -4.87 -6.25
C VAL A 152 -3.76 -4.34 -5.01
N LEU A 153 -2.79 -3.46 -5.24
CA LEU A 153 -2.01 -2.79 -4.21
C LEU A 153 -2.32 -1.29 -4.27
N LEU A 154 -2.85 -0.73 -3.19
CA LEU A 154 -2.99 0.72 -3.05
C LEU A 154 -1.76 1.25 -2.33
N GLY A 155 -1.11 2.27 -2.90
CA GLY A 155 0.14 2.79 -2.38
C GLY A 155 0.29 4.30 -2.50
N TRP A 156 1.18 4.83 -1.68
CA TRP A 156 1.68 6.19 -1.76
C TRP A 156 3.07 6.20 -2.38
N LYS A 157 3.32 7.19 -3.24
CA LYS A 157 4.62 7.39 -3.87
C LYS A 157 4.96 8.88 -3.79
N GLY A 158 5.79 9.25 -2.81
CA GLY A 158 6.47 10.55 -2.84
C GLY A 158 7.14 10.80 -4.19
N HIS A 159 7.07 12.05 -4.68
CA HIS A 159 7.60 12.41 -5.98
C HIS A 159 8.66 13.51 -5.91
N THR A 160 8.26 14.73 -5.60
CA THR A 160 9.15 15.89 -5.51
C THR A 160 8.78 16.74 -4.29
N VAL A 161 9.44 17.89 -4.14
CA VAL A 161 9.05 18.90 -3.15
C VAL A 161 7.69 19.56 -3.45
N LYS A 162 7.22 19.53 -4.71
CA LYS A 162 5.97 20.17 -5.14
C LYS A 162 4.79 19.20 -5.26
N SER A 163 5.05 17.96 -5.68
CA SER A 163 3.98 16.98 -5.94
C SER A 163 4.20 15.65 -5.24
N THR A 164 3.11 14.92 -5.10
CA THR A 164 3.08 13.56 -4.57
C THR A 164 2.19 12.68 -5.44
N LYS A 165 2.27 11.37 -5.26
CA LYS A 165 1.47 10.41 -6.03
C LYS A 165 0.73 9.39 -5.17
N LYS A 166 -0.44 9.00 -5.62
CA LYS A 166 -1.12 7.75 -5.23
C LYS A 166 -1.05 6.77 -6.40
N VAL A 167 -0.91 5.49 -6.09
CA VAL A 167 -0.74 4.43 -7.08
C VAL A 167 -1.69 3.28 -6.80
N ILE A 168 -2.36 2.80 -7.85
CA ILE A 168 -3.05 1.52 -7.89
C ILE A 168 -2.22 0.58 -8.76
N ASP A 169 -1.51 -0.36 -8.14
CA ASP A 169 -0.67 -1.35 -8.81
C ASP A 169 -1.33 -2.73 -8.76
N VAL A 170 -0.88 -3.64 -9.62
CA VAL A 170 -1.45 -4.99 -9.73
C VAL A 170 -0.34 -6.03 -9.68
N LEU A 171 -0.26 -6.75 -8.56
CA LEU A 171 0.66 -7.86 -8.38
C LEU A 171 -0.01 -9.17 -8.80
N SER A 172 0.65 -9.94 -9.65
CA SER A 172 0.28 -11.30 -10.03
C SER A 172 1.51 -12.21 -9.95
N PHE A 173 1.32 -13.52 -10.04
CA PHE A 173 2.42 -14.47 -10.04
C PHE A 173 2.38 -15.34 -11.28
N LYS A 174 3.44 -15.27 -12.11
CA LYS A 174 3.61 -16.08 -13.32
C LYS A 174 4.76 -17.05 -13.13
N GLY A 175 4.49 -18.35 -13.17
CA GLY A 175 5.51 -19.38 -12.86
C GLY A 175 6.11 -19.22 -11.46
N GLY A 176 5.30 -18.77 -10.49
CA GLY A 176 5.73 -18.50 -9.11
C GLY A 176 6.52 -17.20 -8.91
N LYS A 177 6.85 -16.46 -9.97
CA LYS A 177 7.57 -15.18 -9.88
C LYS A 177 6.60 -13.99 -9.91
N PRO A 178 6.87 -12.93 -9.12
CA PRO A 178 6.02 -11.74 -9.10
C PRO A 178 6.09 -10.96 -10.41
N GLN A 179 4.94 -10.50 -10.87
CA GLN A 179 4.77 -9.62 -12.02
C GLN A 179 3.80 -8.49 -11.64
N PHE A 180 4.16 -7.26 -11.99
CA PHE A 180 3.39 -6.06 -11.73
C PHE A 180 2.75 -5.50 -13.00
N GLY A 181 1.65 -4.78 -12.85
CA GLY A 181 0.95 -4.12 -13.95
C GLY A 181 0.16 -5.07 -14.84
N MET A 182 -0.58 -6.03 -14.26
CA MET A 182 -1.52 -6.84 -15.05
C MET A 182 -2.66 -5.93 -15.58
N PRO A 183 -3.01 -5.99 -16.88
CA PRO A 183 -3.96 -5.05 -17.52
C PRO A 183 -5.42 -5.39 -17.18
N VAL A 184 -5.83 -5.05 -15.95
CA VAL A 184 -7.17 -5.35 -15.42
C VAL A 184 -8.07 -4.12 -15.29
N PHE A 185 -7.57 -2.91 -15.53
CA PHE A 185 -8.37 -1.68 -15.51
C PHE A 185 -8.92 -1.35 -16.90
N ALA A 186 -10.21 -0.99 -16.95
CA ALA A 186 -10.92 -0.65 -18.18
C ALA A 186 -11.86 0.55 -17.97
N GLY A 187 -12.33 1.14 -19.07
CA GLY A 187 -13.39 2.18 -19.06
C GLY A 187 -12.89 3.63 -19.09
N ASN A 188 -11.63 3.90 -18.73
CA ASN A 188 -11.07 5.26 -18.77
C ASN A 188 -10.35 5.56 -20.11
N LYS A 189 -11.04 5.37 -21.25
CA LYS A 189 -10.56 5.59 -22.64
C LYS A 189 -9.29 4.83 -23.09
N LYS A 190 -8.56 4.19 -22.16
CA LYS A 190 -7.40 3.31 -22.36
C LYS A 190 -7.48 2.14 -21.37
N ILE A 191 -6.95 0.98 -21.76
CA ILE A 191 -6.67 -0.10 -20.81
C ILE A 191 -5.37 0.29 -20.11
N CYS A 192 -5.40 0.43 -18.80
CA CYS A 192 -4.23 0.78 -18.01
C CYS A 192 -3.78 -0.44 -17.18
N ASN A 193 -2.47 -0.62 -17.08
CA ASN A 193 -1.82 -1.65 -16.27
C ASN A 193 -1.65 -1.19 -14.81
N ARG A 194 -1.51 0.12 -14.63
CA ARG A 194 -1.33 0.80 -13.34
C ARG A 194 -2.02 2.17 -13.43
N VAL A 195 -2.65 2.60 -12.34
CA VAL A 195 -3.26 3.93 -12.26
C VAL A 195 -2.40 4.80 -11.36
N ILE A 196 -1.98 5.96 -11.87
CA ILE A 196 -1.10 6.88 -11.15
C ILE A 196 -1.78 8.24 -11.07
N PHE A 197 -1.96 8.73 -9.85
CA PHE A 197 -2.49 10.06 -9.59
C PHE A 197 -1.34 10.94 -9.12
N GLU A 198 -1.01 12.00 -9.85
CA GLU A 198 -0.09 13.04 -9.40
C GLU A 198 -0.87 14.29 -9.03
N TYR A 199 -0.56 14.85 -7.87
CA TYR A 199 -1.27 16.01 -7.33
C TYR A 199 -0.36 16.85 -6.44
N ASN A 200 -0.86 18.02 -6.04
CA ASN A 200 -0.17 18.93 -5.13
C ASN A 200 0.20 18.22 -3.82
N ARG A 201 1.47 18.30 -3.41
CA ARG A 201 1.98 17.65 -2.21
C ARG A 201 1.30 18.11 -0.91
N GLN A 202 0.73 19.32 -0.90
CA GLN A 202 0.01 19.88 0.24
C GLN A 202 -1.46 19.45 0.31
N ALA A 203 -2.01 18.92 -0.80
CA ALA A 203 -3.37 18.39 -0.81
C ALA A 203 -3.40 16.95 -0.24
N SER A 204 -4.60 16.51 0.16
CA SER A 204 -4.87 15.12 0.52
C SER A 204 -5.79 14.52 -0.53
N MET A 205 -5.53 13.29 -0.97
CA MET A 205 -6.36 12.58 -1.93
C MET A 205 -6.85 11.27 -1.31
N LEU A 206 -8.17 11.07 -1.31
CA LEU A 206 -8.80 9.80 -0.99
C LEU A 206 -8.41 8.74 -2.03
N LEU A 207 -7.98 7.57 -1.55
CA LEU A 207 -7.88 6.35 -2.34
C LEU A 207 -8.07 5.16 -1.40
N ARG A 208 -9.25 4.53 -1.45
CA ARG A 208 -9.61 3.41 -0.56
C ARG A 208 -10.40 2.33 -1.28
N PHE A 209 -10.49 1.17 -0.64
CA PHE A 209 -11.34 0.07 -1.07
C PHE A 209 -12.57 -0.04 -0.18
N VAL A 210 -13.73 -0.23 -0.79
CA VAL A 210 -15.03 -0.49 -0.16
C VAL A 210 -15.41 -1.95 -0.45
N PRO A 211 -15.14 -2.88 0.49
CA PRO A 211 -15.35 -4.31 0.27
C PRO A 211 -16.79 -4.67 -0.11
N GLU A 212 -17.77 -4.05 0.54
CA GLU A 212 -19.21 -4.34 0.39
C GLU A 212 -19.70 -4.05 -1.05
N LEU A 213 -19.05 -3.09 -1.71
CA LEU A 213 -19.39 -2.67 -3.07
C LEU A 213 -18.41 -3.19 -4.13
N ASN A 214 -17.36 -3.91 -3.70
CA ASN A 214 -16.20 -4.26 -4.54
C ASN A 214 -15.70 -3.06 -5.36
N LEU A 215 -15.53 -1.93 -4.67
CA LEU A 215 -15.27 -0.62 -5.28
C LEU A 215 -13.96 -0.05 -4.74
N ILE A 216 -13.04 0.31 -5.62
CA ILE A 216 -11.95 1.22 -5.28
C ILE A 216 -12.45 2.63 -5.59
N VAL A 217 -12.50 3.50 -4.58
CA VAL A 217 -12.97 4.89 -4.72
C VAL A 217 -11.83 5.84 -4.45
N PHE A 218 -11.80 6.94 -5.21
CA PHE A 218 -10.81 8.00 -5.07
C PHE A 218 -11.41 9.36 -5.41
N ASP A 219 -10.78 10.41 -4.90
CA ASP A 219 -11.15 11.78 -5.26
C ASP A 219 -10.88 12.02 -6.75
N HIS A 220 -11.78 12.71 -7.42
CA HIS A 220 -11.47 13.29 -8.72
C HIS A 220 -10.51 14.46 -8.54
N LEU A 221 -9.41 14.46 -9.29
CA LEU A 221 -8.37 15.49 -9.22
C LEU A 221 -8.53 16.47 -10.37
N SER A 222 -8.66 17.74 -10.03
CA SER A 222 -8.82 18.84 -11.00
C SER A 222 -7.79 19.94 -10.75
N PRO A 223 -7.32 20.63 -11.80
CA PRO A 223 -6.52 21.84 -11.63
C PRO A 223 -7.41 22.99 -11.11
N PRO A 224 -6.82 23.99 -10.44
CA PRO A 224 -7.58 25.15 -9.96
C PRO A 224 -8.02 26.10 -11.09
N ASP A 225 -7.40 26.03 -12.27
CA ASP A 225 -7.77 26.77 -13.49
C ASP A 225 -7.38 25.98 -14.74
N ASP A 226 -8.10 26.18 -15.84
CA ASP A 226 -7.87 25.53 -17.14
C ASP A 226 -6.45 25.69 -17.68
N LYS A 227 -5.78 26.81 -17.41
CA LYS A 227 -4.39 27.08 -17.82
C LYS A 227 -3.38 26.14 -17.16
N LEU A 228 -3.76 25.48 -16.08
CA LEU A 228 -2.89 24.60 -15.28
C LEU A 228 -3.15 23.11 -15.54
N LYS A 229 -3.96 22.76 -16.56
CA LYS A 229 -4.24 21.36 -16.94
C LYS A 229 -2.98 20.53 -17.23
N THR A 230 -1.85 21.13 -17.58
CA THR A 230 -0.60 20.39 -17.84
C THR A 230 0.33 20.33 -16.62
N GLN A 231 -0.08 20.84 -15.45
CA GLN A 231 0.73 20.95 -14.24
C GLN A 231 0.10 20.13 -13.10
N PRO A 232 0.29 18.81 -13.07
CA PRO A 232 -0.34 17.92 -12.08
C PRO A 232 0.05 18.28 -10.63
N GLU A 233 1.19 18.93 -10.40
CA GLU A 233 1.58 19.45 -9.09
C GLU A 233 0.65 20.54 -8.52
N THR A 234 -0.27 21.06 -9.32
CA THR A 234 -1.28 22.04 -8.88
C THR A 234 -2.63 21.40 -8.57
N TYR A 235 -2.84 20.13 -8.95
CA TYR A 235 -4.13 19.47 -8.86
C TYR A 235 -4.52 19.20 -7.40
N GLY A 236 -5.81 19.21 -7.13
CA GLY A 236 -6.39 18.81 -5.85
C GLY A 236 -7.79 18.19 -6.03
N PRO A 237 -8.34 17.58 -4.97
CA PRO A 237 -9.70 17.06 -4.98
C PRO A 237 -10.73 18.16 -5.28
N ASP A 238 -11.73 17.86 -6.11
CA ASP A 238 -12.84 18.78 -6.41
C ASP A 238 -14.15 18.45 -5.68
N LEU A 239 -14.07 17.58 -4.67
CA LEU A 239 -15.19 17.05 -3.88
C LEU A 239 -16.12 16.10 -4.64
N THR A 240 -15.77 15.70 -5.86
CA THR A 240 -16.40 14.58 -6.57
C THR A 240 -15.54 13.33 -6.47
N TYR A 241 -16.16 12.18 -6.72
CA TYR A 241 -15.53 10.88 -6.55
C TYR A 241 -15.64 10.07 -7.82
N ASP A 242 -14.54 9.42 -8.17
CA ASP A 242 -14.49 8.42 -9.21
C ASP A 242 -14.12 7.07 -8.58
N GLY A 243 -14.22 6.00 -9.36
CA GLY A 243 -13.82 4.70 -8.87
C GLY A 243 -13.66 3.63 -9.93
N TYR A 244 -13.18 2.49 -9.46
CA TYR A 244 -13.13 1.25 -10.20
C TYR A 244 -13.99 0.21 -9.50
N LYS A 245 -15.01 -0.31 -10.19
CA LYS A 245 -15.86 -1.39 -9.71
C LYS A 245 -15.40 -2.73 -10.28
N LEU A 246 -15.20 -3.72 -9.43
CA LEU A 246 -14.82 -5.06 -9.86
C LEU A 246 -16.02 -5.77 -10.52
N LEU A 247 -15.89 -6.14 -11.79
CA LEU A 247 -16.87 -6.89 -12.56
C LEU A 247 -16.14 -7.95 -13.40
N ASN A 248 -16.50 -9.22 -13.25
CA ASN A 248 -15.94 -10.35 -14.01
C ASN A 248 -14.40 -10.40 -14.00
N GLY A 249 -13.78 -10.16 -12.83
CA GLY A 249 -12.32 -10.17 -12.68
C GLY A 249 -11.58 -8.99 -13.33
N LYS A 250 -12.30 -7.93 -13.71
CA LYS A 250 -11.73 -6.67 -14.21
C LYS A 250 -12.31 -5.47 -13.46
N TRP A 251 -11.56 -4.39 -13.43
CA TRP A 251 -11.90 -3.15 -12.74
C TRP A 251 -12.43 -2.14 -13.75
N GLN A 252 -13.73 -1.86 -13.69
CA GLN A 252 -14.43 -0.95 -14.61
C GLN A 252 -14.51 0.45 -14.00
N TYR A 253 -13.99 1.45 -14.71
CA TYR A 253 -14.06 2.84 -14.32
C TYR A 253 -15.52 3.31 -14.22
N LYS A 254 -15.79 4.13 -13.20
CA LYS A 254 -17.05 4.79 -12.91
C LYS A 254 -16.74 6.21 -12.49
N ASP A 255 -17.27 7.16 -13.25
CA ASP A 255 -17.20 8.57 -12.96
C ASP A 255 -18.36 9.00 -12.05
N ASN A 256 -18.18 10.11 -11.34
CA ASN A 256 -19.26 10.81 -10.62
C ASN A 256 -20.07 9.91 -9.66
N LEU A 257 -19.37 9.16 -8.82
CA LEU A 257 -19.96 8.27 -7.83
C LEU A 257 -20.69 9.05 -6.73
N ASP A 258 -21.93 8.64 -6.44
CA ASP A 258 -22.67 9.12 -5.27
C ASP A 258 -22.19 8.41 -3.99
N MET A 259 -21.47 9.14 -3.15
CA MET A 259 -20.84 8.62 -1.94
C MET A 259 -21.64 8.86 -0.66
N ARG A 260 -22.85 9.43 -0.72
CA ARG A 260 -23.62 9.85 0.47
C ARG A 260 -24.01 8.70 1.41
N ASN A 261 -24.12 7.47 0.89
CA ASN A 261 -24.49 6.27 1.66
C ASN A 261 -23.44 5.15 1.57
N VAL A 262 -22.19 5.48 1.22
CA VAL A 262 -21.14 4.47 1.10
C VAL A 262 -20.46 4.26 2.44
N PRO A 263 -20.40 3.01 2.97
CA PRO A 263 -19.80 2.74 4.26
C PRO A 263 -18.39 3.34 4.40
N ASN A 264 -18.16 4.00 5.51
CA ASN A 264 -16.86 4.54 5.91
C ASN A 264 -16.35 3.75 7.12
N PRO A 265 -15.06 3.34 7.17
CA PRO A 265 -14.52 2.65 8.34
C PRO A 265 -14.76 3.35 9.69
N THR A 266 -14.87 4.68 9.71
CA THR A 266 -15.20 5.45 10.93
C THR A 266 -16.64 5.30 11.37
N ASP A 267 -17.55 4.80 10.53
CA ASP A 267 -18.96 4.61 10.89
C ASP A 267 -19.12 3.56 12.00
N ALA A 268 -18.16 2.63 12.12
CA ALA A 268 -18.13 1.66 13.21
C ALA A 268 -17.88 2.30 14.59
N ASP A 269 -17.25 3.47 14.63
CA ASP A 269 -16.96 4.21 15.86
C ASP A 269 -18.09 5.18 16.24
N ILE A 270 -19.08 5.37 15.37
CA ILE A 270 -20.26 6.20 15.64
C ILE A 270 -21.29 5.36 16.38
N ALA A 271 -21.51 5.67 17.65
CA ALA A 271 -22.61 5.08 18.42
C ALA A 271 -23.95 5.37 17.71
N ASP A 272 -24.67 4.34 17.31
CA ASP A 272 -25.96 4.49 16.63
C ASP A 272 -26.90 5.37 17.49
N PRO A 273 -27.31 6.55 16.99
CA PRO A 273 -28.17 7.47 17.73
C PRO A 273 -29.48 6.83 18.17
N LYS A 274 -29.97 5.81 17.46
CA LYS A 274 -31.18 5.08 17.85
C LYS A 274 -30.92 4.17 19.05
N ILE A 275 -29.78 3.50 19.09
CA ILE A 275 -29.37 2.67 20.25
C ILE A 275 -29.15 3.56 21.47
N GLN A 276 -28.51 4.72 21.28
CA GLN A 276 -28.32 5.70 22.34
C GLN A 276 -29.66 6.29 22.83
N ALA A 277 -30.55 6.69 21.92
CA ALA A 277 -31.88 7.20 22.27
C ALA A 277 -32.76 6.17 23.00
N VAL A 278 -32.61 4.87 22.72
CA VAL A 278 -33.30 3.80 23.47
C VAL A 278 -32.76 3.67 24.89
N LYS A 279 -31.44 3.80 25.08
CA LYS A 279 -30.82 3.85 26.41
C LYS A 279 -31.28 5.08 27.19
N ASP A 280 -31.28 6.24 26.54
CA ASP A 280 -31.66 7.52 27.15
C ASP A 280 -33.15 7.53 27.53
N ARG A 281 -34.04 6.95 26.70
CA ARG A 281 -35.46 6.79 27.06
C ARG A 281 -35.70 5.85 28.24
N LYS A 282 -34.82 4.87 28.46
CA LYS A 282 -34.90 3.96 29.61
C LYS A 282 -34.34 4.57 30.89
N SER A 283 -33.49 5.59 30.81
CA SER A 283 -32.91 6.28 31.97
C SER A 283 -33.76 7.44 32.47
N VAL A 284 -34.81 7.85 31.75
CA VAL A 284 -35.78 8.84 32.25
C VAL A 284 -36.63 8.24 33.38
N PRO A 285 -36.62 8.79 34.60
CA PRO A 285 -37.47 8.32 35.69
C PRO A 285 -38.94 8.54 35.33
N ARG A 286 -39.79 7.52 35.53
CA ARG A 286 -41.24 7.69 35.43
C ARG A 286 -41.69 8.56 36.61
N ARG A 287 -42.32 9.70 36.31
CA ARG A 287 -43.00 10.51 37.34
C ARG A 287 -44.16 9.67 37.89
N ASN A 288 -44.13 9.42 39.20
CA ASN A 288 -45.26 8.93 39.98
C ASN A 288 -46.31 10.03 40.14
#